data_AF-A0A926QNK8-F1
#
_entry.id   AF-A0A926QNK8-F1
#
_cell.length_a   1.000
_cell.length_b   1.000
_cell.length_c   1.000
_cell.angle_alpha   90.00
_cell.angle_beta   90.00
_cell.angle_gamma   90.00
#
_symmetry.space_group_name_H-M   'P 1'
#
loop_
_entity.id
_entity.type
_entity.pdbx_description
1 polymer ?
#
loop_
_entity_poly.entity_id
_entity_poly.type
_entity_poly.pdbx_seq_one_letter_code
_entity_poly.pdbx_strand_id
1 'polypeptide(L)'
;GFRFDLAATLARQFHEVDRLSSFFDLVQQDPVVSQVKLIAEPWDVGEGGYQVGNFPPLWTEWNGKYRDTVRDLWRGEPRTLAEFASRLTGSSDLYQDDGRRPLASINFVTCHDGFTLHDLVAYNGKHNEANGEDNRDGENHNRSWNCGAEGETDDPAVLELRARQMRNFIATLLLSQGVPMISHGDEFARTQKGNNNAYCQDNELSWVHWPDAEGSGAEGSDSGGSGDGRPGAGLLDFTRAMVWLRKDHPVFRRRRFFHGRPVEGTHDELSDIAWFTPEGREMTQRDWNSAQASALTVFLNGNAISEPGARGERIVDDSFLLMFNASPKPLDFVVPVDHGRQWQVVVDTSRTDGVPPDPGTKVQAGDRLTLVDRSLAVLQRPV
;
A
#
# COMPACT_ATOMS: atom_id res chain seq x y z
N GLY A 1 -18.12 -13.33 6.64
CA GLY A 1 -17.04 -13.54 5.66
C GLY A 1 -15.89 -14.21 6.37
N PHE A 2 -14.96 -14.79 5.63
CA PHE A 2 -13.86 -15.59 6.17
C PHE A 2 -12.55 -15.26 5.47
N ARG A 3 -11.43 -15.29 6.21
CA ARG A 3 -10.07 -15.38 5.66
C ARG A 3 -9.56 -16.79 5.95
N PHE A 4 -9.27 -17.55 4.91
CA PHE A 4 -8.79 -18.92 5.00
C PHE A 4 -7.26 -18.91 5.03
N ASP A 5 -6.72 -19.44 6.12
CA ASP A 5 -5.29 -19.67 6.30
C ASP A 5 -4.80 -20.82 5.43
N LEU A 6 -3.61 -20.65 4.84
CA LEU A 6 -2.97 -21.59 3.92
C LEU A 6 -3.97 -22.24 2.94
N ALA A 7 -4.79 -21.41 2.29
CA ALA A 7 -6.01 -21.83 1.60
C ALA A 7 -5.74 -22.81 0.44
N ALA A 8 -4.52 -22.81 -0.12
CA ALA A 8 -4.11 -23.77 -1.14
C ALA A 8 -4.20 -25.23 -0.63
N THR A 9 -4.01 -25.45 0.67
CA THR A 9 -4.12 -26.76 1.31
C THR A 9 -5.52 -27.36 1.13
N LEU A 10 -6.56 -26.53 1.14
CA LEU A 10 -7.95 -26.96 0.96
C LEU A 10 -8.24 -27.48 -0.46
N ALA A 11 -7.40 -27.08 -1.40
CA ALA A 11 -7.50 -27.44 -2.81
C ALA A 11 -6.54 -28.59 -3.20
N ARG A 12 -5.78 -29.13 -2.24
CA ARG A 12 -4.91 -30.27 -2.51
C ARG A 12 -5.72 -31.54 -2.72
N GLN A 13 -5.58 -32.13 -3.90
CA GLN A 13 -6.04 -33.48 -4.21
C GLN A 13 -4.80 -34.34 -4.49
N PHE A 14 -4.52 -35.28 -3.58
CA PHE A 14 -3.28 -36.06 -3.57
C PHE A 14 -2.03 -35.18 -3.45
N HIS A 15 -1.31 -34.94 -4.56
CA HIS A 15 -0.04 -34.20 -4.59
C HIS A 15 -0.17 -32.82 -5.24
N GLU A 16 -1.24 -32.55 -6.00
CA GLU A 16 -1.41 -31.32 -6.77
C GLU A 16 -2.48 -30.42 -6.16
N VAL A 17 -2.36 -29.11 -6.39
CA VAL A 17 -3.39 -28.13 -6.03
C VAL A 17 -4.31 -27.96 -7.23
N ASP A 18 -5.57 -28.38 -7.10
CA ASP A 18 -6.56 -28.28 -8.18
C ASP A 18 -7.61 -27.19 -7.87
N ARG A 19 -7.71 -26.22 -8.78
CA ARG A 19 -8.69 -25.13 -8.77
C ARG A 19 -10.14 -25.64 -8.92
N LEU A 20 -10.30 -26.87 -9.39
CA LEU A 20 -11.56 -27.61 -9.51
C LEU A 20 -11.72 -28.65 -8.41
N SER A 21 -11.05 -28.46 -7.27
CA SER A 21 -11.25 -29.35 -6.13
C SER A 21 -12.73 -29.36 -5.70
N SER A 22 -13.22 -30.51 -5.25
CA SER A 22 -14.60 -30.66 -4.78
C SER A 22 -14.96 -29.68 -3.66
N PHE A 23 -13.97 -29.21 -2.89
CA PHE A 23 -14.18 -28.18 -1.87
C PHE A 23 -14.64 -26.85 -2.50
N PHE A 24 -13.96 -26.38 -3.56
CA PHE A 24 -14.34 -25.13 -4.21
C PHE A 24 -15.69 -25.22 -4.90
N ASP A 25 -16.01 -26.35 -5.54
CA ASP A 25 -17.33 -26.58 -6.15
C ASP A 25 -18.45 -26.48 -5.10
N LEU A 26 -18.26 -27.12 -3.94
CA LEU A 26 -19.22 -27.08 -2.83
C LEU A 26 -19.40 -25.66 -2.29
N VAL A 27 -18.31 -24.93 -2.06
CA VAL A 27 -18.36 -23.54 -1.59
C VAL A 27 -19.05 -22.62 -2.60
N GLN A 28 -18.78 -22.82 -3.90
CA GLN A 28 -19.31 -21.99 -4.97
C GLN A 28 -20.81 -22.19 -5.18
N GLN A 29 -21.32 -23.43 -5.05
CA GLN A 29 -22.74 -23.72 -5.23
C GLN A 29 -23.60 -23.52 -3.97
N ASP A 30 -22.98 -23.43 -2.79
CA ASP A 30 -23.72 -23.30 -1.53
C ASP A 30 -24.48 -21.97 -1.46
N PRO A 31 -25.80 -21.97 -1.20
CA PRO A 31 -26.63 -20.76 -1.24
C PRO A 31 -26.34 -19.76 -0.11
N VAL A 32 -25.60 -20.14 0.93
CA VAL A 32 -25.26 -19.29 2.08
C VAL A 32 -23.80 -18.82 1.98
N VAL A 33 -22.86 -19.75 1.80
CA VAL A 33 -21.42 -19.47 1.79
C VAL A 33 -21.02 -18.69 0.53
N SER A 34 -21.62 -18.95 -0.63
CA SER A 34 -21.34 -18.17 -1.85
C SER A 34 -21.71 -16.69 -1.76
N GLN A 35 -22.52 -16.31 -0.76
CA GLN A 35 -23.00 -14.93 -0.57
C GLN A 35 -22.12 -14.13 0.40
N VAL A 36 -21.16 -14.76 1.08
CA VAL A 36 -20.26 -14.06 2.01
C VAL A 36 -18.92 -13.73 1.35
N LYS A 37 -18.17 -12.80 1.94
CA LYS A 37 -16.80 -12.51 1.51
C LYS A 37 -15.88 -13.71 1.82
N LEU A 38 -15.18 -14.20 0.81
CA LEU A 38 -14.20 -15.28 0.90
C LEU A 38 -12.82 -14.72 0.55
N ILE A 39 -11.90 -14.74 1.52
CA ILE A 39 -10.53 -14.26 1.36
C ILE A 39 -9.59 -15.47 1.51
N ALA A 40 -8.68 -15.68 0.58
CA ALA A 40 -7.67 -16.72 0.63
C ALA A 40 -6.30 -16.14 1.00
N GLU A 41 -5.54 -16.87 1.82
CA GLU A 41 -4.09 -16.90 1.72
C GLU A 41 -3.71 -17.85 0.58
N PRO A 42 -3.33 -17.34 -0.60
CA PRO A 42 -3.26 -18.14 -1.81
C PRO A 42 -1.93 -18.91 -1.93
N TRP A 43 -1.46 -19.49 -0.82
CA TRP A 43 -0.30 -20.36 -0.81
C TRP A 43 -0.40 -21.42 0.30
N ASP A 44 0.47 -22.42 0.22
CA ASP A 44 0.80 -23.30 1.34
C ASP A 44 2.30 -23.66 1.32
N VAL A 45 2.75 -24.44 2.30
CA VAL A 45 4.17 -24.84 2.44
C VAL A 45 4.58 -26.01 1.54
N GLY A 46 3.63 -26.65 0.85
CA GLY A 46 3.89 -27.81 0.01
C GLY A 46 4.42 -27.43 -1.38
N GLU A 47 4.97 -28.41 -2.10
CA GLU A 47 5.40 -28.22 -3.49
C GLU A 47 4.22 -27.76 -4.36
N GLY A 48 4.48 -26.77 -5.23
CA GLY A 48 3.44 -26.14 -6.05
C GLY A 48 2.39 -25.35 -5.25
N GLY A 49 2.64 -25.06 -3.98
CA GLY A 49 1.71 -24.40 -3.08
C GLY A 49 1.39 -22.95 -3.44
N TYR A 50 2.28 -22.23 -4.13
CA TYR A 50 2.08 -20.81 -4.45
C TYR A 50 1.05 -20.61 -5.57
N GLN A 51 -0.14 -20.14 -5.20
CA GLN A 51 -1.34 -20.06 -6.04
C GLN A 51 -1.91 -18.65 -6.12
N VAL A 52 -1.08 -17.61 -5.98
CA VAL A 52 -1.50 -16.22 -6.19
C VAL A 52 -2.00 -16.05 -7.62
N GLY A 53 -3.19 -15.45 -7.77
CA GLY A 53 -3.90 -15.32 -9.04
C GLY A 53 -4.60 -16.62 -9.46
N ASN A 54 -4.58 -17.66 -8.64
CA ASN A 54 -5.08 -18.96 -9.01
C ASN A 54 -6.36 -19.41 -8.31
N PHE A 55 -6.95 -18.61 -7.41
CA PHE A 55 -8.24 -19.00 -6.82
C PHE A 55 -9.43 -18.73 -7.75
N PRO A 56 -10.56 -19.45 -7.58
CA PRO A 56 -11.76 -19.24 -8.37
C PRO A 56 -12.32 -17.80 -8.29
N PRO A 57 -13.11 -17.32 -9.28
CA PRO A 57 -13.53 -15.92 -9.37
C PRO A 57 -14.27 -15.31 -8.16
N LEU A 58 -14.92 -16.13 -7.33
CA LEU A 58 -15.60 -15.65 -6.10
C LEU A 58 -14.63 -15.24 -4.99
N TRP A 59 -13.36 -15.64 -5.09
CA TRP A 59 -12.38 -15.45 -4.04
C TRP A 59 -11.61 -14.15 -4.23
N THR A 60 -11.34 -13.52 -3.09
CA THR A 60 -10.37 -12.44 -2.96
C THR A 60 -9.09 -13.02 -2.37
N GLU A 61 -7.92 -12.53 -2.75
CA GLU A 61 -6.65 -13.13 -2.35
C GLU A 61 -5.75 -12.11 -1.66
N TRP A 62 -5.05 -12.55 -0.62
CA TRP A 62 -3.90 -11.82 -0.09
C TRP A 62 -2.82 -11.69 -1.16
N ASN A 63 -2.54 -10.45 -1.57
CA ASN A 63 -1.58 -10.18 -2.63
C ASN A 63 -0.16 -10.06 -2.06
N GLY A 64 0.51 -11.21 -1.90
CA GLY A 64 1.90 -11.26 -1.46
C GLY A 64 2.87 -10.54 -2.42
N LYS A 65 2.57 -10.48 -3.72
CA LYS A 65 3.37 -9.70 -4.66
C LYS A 65 3.26 -8.20 -4.42
N TYR A 66 2.07 -7.69 -4.09
CA TYR A 66 1.87 -6.30 -3.71
C TYR A 66 2.75 -5.93 -2.52
N ARG A 67 2.67 -6.73 -1.46
CA ARG A 67 3.48 -6.56 -0.23
C ARG A 67 4.96 -6.43 -0.57
N ASP A 68 5.49 -7.40 -1.31
CA ASP A 68 6.91 -7.49 -1.62
C ASP A 68 7.37 -6.32 -2.51
N THR A 69 6.63 -5.99 -3.56
CA THR A 69 6.97 -4.90 -4.48
C THR A 69 6.92 -3.53 -3.81
N VAL A 70 5.93 -3.27 -2.97
CA VAL A 70 5.80 -1.98 -2.27
C VAL A 70 6.92 -1.82 -1.22
N ARG A 71 7.28 -2.91 -0.51
CA ARG A 71 8.47 -2.93 0.38
C ARG A 71 9.76 -2.65 -0.40
N ASP A 72 9.93 -3.30 -1.54
CA ASP A 72 11.10 -3.12 -2.42
C ASP A 72 11.21 -1.70 -2.96
N LEU A 73 10.10 -1.09 -3.40
CA LEU A 73 10.08 0.28 -3.87
C LEU A 73 10.65 1.22 -2.80
N TRP A 74 10.07 1.18 -1.60
CA TRP A 74 10.38 2.16 -0.55
C TRP A 74 11.74 1.93 0.13
N ARG A 75 12.24 0.69 0.19
CA ARG A 75 13.64 0.44 0.58
C ARG A 75 14.65 0.80 -0.53
N GLY A 76 14.19 0.98 -1.76
CA GLY A 76 15.00 1.46 -2.90
C GLY A 76 15.68 0.37 -3.70
N GLU A 77 15.04 -0.79 -3.79
CA GLU A 77 15.48 -1.85 -4.69
C GLU A 77 15.34 -1.37 -6.15
N PRO A 78 16.37 -1.55 -7.00
CA PRO A 78 16.32 -1.22 -8.42
C PRO A 78 15.22 -1.99 -9.19
N ARG A 79 14.82 -1.47 -10.36
CA ARG A 79 13.89 -2.14 -11.31
C ARG A 79 12.49 -2.44 -10.76
N THR A 80 12.02 -1.68 -9.78
CA THR A 80 10.72 -1.91 -9.13
C THR A 80 9.55 -1.20 -9.81
N LEU A 81 9.77 -0.16 -10.63
CA LEU A 81 8.69 0.72 -11.11
C LEU A 81 7.63 0.03 -11.98
N ALA A 82 8.03 -0.85 -12.91
CA ALA A 82 7.08 -1.52 -13.79
C ALA A 82 6.16 -2.46 -12.99
N GLU A 83 6.74 -3.27 -12.08
CA GLU A 83 5.97 -4.14 -11.20
C GLU A 83 5.11 -3.30 -10.23
N PHE A 84 5.66 -2.20 -9.71
CA PHE A 84 4.94 -1.28 -8.84
C PHE A 84 3.73 -0.66 -9.54
N ALA A 85 3.83 -0.28 -10.81
CA ALA A 85 2.71 0.25 -11.58
C ALA A 85 1.55 -0.75 -11.67
N SER A 86 1.86 -2.03 -11.92
CA SER A 86 0.87 -3.12 -11.88
C SER A 86 0.25 -3.27 -10.49
N ARG A 87 1.06 -3.21 -9.42
CA ARG A 87 0.56 -3.31 -8.04
C ARG A 87 -0.33 -2.14 -7.63
N LEU A 88 0.05 -0.91 -7.97
CA LEU A 88 -0.70 0.31 -7.69
C LEU A 88 -2.08 0.30 -8.40
N THR A 89 -2.16 -0.30 -9.58
CA THR A 89 -3.37 -0.34 -10.42
C THR A 89 -4.23 -1.59 -10.24
N GLY A 90 -4.03 -2.34 -9.15
CA GLY A 90 -4.92 -3.44 -8.75
C GLY A 90 -4.47 -4.82 -9.25
N SER A 91 -3.23 -4.92 -9.75
CA SER A 91 -2.60 -6.17 -10.19
C SER A 91 -3.39 -6.89 -11.28
N SER A 92 -3.71 -6.16 -12.35
CA SER A 92 -4.43 -6.70 -13.52
C SER A 92 -3.74 -7.92 -14.12
N ASP A 93 -2.42 -7.98 -14.09
CA ASP A 93 -1.62 -9.12 -14.55
C ASP A 93 -1.89 -10.43 -13.75
N LEU A 94 -2.46 -10.33 -12.55
CA LEU A 94 -2.86 -11.49 -11.74
C LEU A 94 -4.34 -11.84 -11.86
N TYR A 95 -5.20 -10.83 -12.04
CA TYR A 95 -6.64 -10.97 -11.80
C TYR A 95 -7.52 -10.58 -13.00
N GLN A 96 -6.99 -9.97 -14.06
CA GLN A 96 -7.82 -9.51 -15.17
C GLN A 96 -8.21 -10.63 -16.13
N ASP A 97 -7.29 -11.57 -16.39
CA ASP A 97 -7.45 -12.55 -17.47
C ASP A 97 -8.52 -13.61 -17.19
N ASP A 98 -8.88 -13.84 -15.93
CA ASP A 98 -9.94 -14.78 -15.52
C ASP A 98 -11.29 -14.09 -15.19
N GLY A 99 -11.42 -12.81 -15.53
CA GLY A 99 -12.65 -12.04 -15.37
C GLY A 99 -12.85 -11.46 -13.97
N ARG A 100 -11.89 -11.64 -13.05
CA ARG A 100 -11.90 -10.94 -11.77
C ARG A 100 -11.65 -9.43 -11.95
N ARG A 101 -11.86 -8.72 -10.86
CA ARG A 101 -11.90 -7.25 -10.77
C ARG A 101 -10.79 -6.80 -9.80
N PRO A 102 -10.40 -5.51 -9.76
CA PRO A 102 -9.39 -5.03 -8.80
C PRO A 102 -9.66 -5.46 -7.35
N LEU A 103 -10.94 -5.60 -6.97
CA LEU A 103 -11.36 -6.06 -5.65
C LEU A 103 -10.84 -7.44 -5.27
N ALA A 104 -10.40 -8.28 -6.23
CA ALA A 104 -9.82 -9.59 -5.98
C ALA A 104 -8.44 -9.52 -5.30
N SER A 105 -7.80 -8.35 -5.31
CA SER A 105 -6.53 -8.08 -4.64
C SER A 105 -6.78 -7.51 -3.23
N ILE A 106 -6.49 -8.28 -2.17
CA ILE A 106 -6.22 -7.71 -0.85
C ILE A 106 -4.78 -7.20 -0.85
N ASN A 107 -4.62 -5.89 -0.92
CA ASN A 107 -3.32 -5.22 -0.81
C ASN A 107 -2.98 -5.05 0.67
N PHE A 108 -1.74 -5.36 1.04
CA PHE A 108 -1.23 -5.15 2.38
C PHE A 108 0.29 -4.97 2.34
N VAL A 109 0.82 -4.18 3.27
CA VAL A 109 2.27 -4.02 3.44
C VAL A 109 2.76 -4.87 4.61
N THR A 110 1.91 -5.10 5.61
CA THR A 110 2.18 -5.76 6.89
C THR A 110 0.96 -6.59 7.27
N CYS A 111 1.18 -7.66 8.02
CA CYS A 111 0.13 -8.51 8.58
C CYS A 111 0.62 -9.04 9.93
N HIS A 112 0.02 -10.13 10.43
CA HIS A 112 0.50 -10.77 11.65
C HIS A 112 1.80 -11.57 11.43
N ASP A 113 2.03 -12.04 10.20
CA ASP A 113 3.28 -12.69 9.81
C ASP A 113 4.33 -11.65 9.39
N GLY A 114 5.52 -11.72 10.00
CA GLY A 114 6.60 -10.78 9.76
C GLY A 114 6.53 -9.54 10.66
N PHE A 115 7.18 -8.48 10.21
CA PHE A 115 7.24 -7.23 10.97
C PHE A 115 5.92 -6.45 10.94
N THR A 116 5.69 -5.71 12.03
CA THR A 116 4.82 -4.52 12.07
C THR A 116 5.34 -3.42 11.14
N LEU A 117 4.53 -2.39 10.89
CA LEU A 117 4.96 -1.28 10.03
C LEU A 117 6.13 -0.49 10.64
N HIS A 118 6.14 -0.30 11.95
CA HIS A 118 7.25 0.31 12.66
C HIS A 118 8.52 -0.53 12.52
N ASP A 119 8.42 -1.84 12.77
CA ASP A 119 9.61 -2.70 12.76
C ASP A 119 10.15 -2.92 11.36
N LEU A 120 9.28 -2.87 10.34
CA LEU A 120 9.67 -2.91 8.92
C LEU A 120 10.65 -1.77 8.56
N VAL A 121 10.56 -0.63 9.23
CA VAL A 121 11.44 0.54 9.02
C VAL A 121 12.51 0.70 10.09
N ALA A 122 12.55 -0.19 11.09
CA ALA A 122 13.47 -0.11 12.22
C ALA A 122 14.46 -1.28 12.33
N TYR A 123 14.23 -2.39 11.62
CA TYR A 123 15.06 -3.59 11.73
C TYR A 123 15.44 -4.18 10.37
N ASN A 124 16.70 -4.57 10.20
CA ASN A 124 17.15 -5.35 9.04
C ASN A 124 17.13 -6.86 9.34
N GLY A 125 17.42 -7.24 10.59
CA GLY A 125 17.37 -8.63 11.05
C GLY A 125 16.16 -8.89 11.95
N LYS A 126 15.73 -10.14 12.03
CA LYS A 126 14.73 -10.59 13.00
C LYS A 126 15.38 -10.81 14.38
N HIS A 127 14.62 -10.51 15.43
CA HIS A 127 14.99 -10.63 16.85
C HIS A 127 13.93 -11.49 17.55
N ASN A 128 13.89 -12.78 17.19
CA ASN A 128 12.92 -13.76 17.68
C ASN A 128 13.44 -14.55 18.90
N GLU A 129 14.50 -14.08 19.57
CA GLU A 129 15.13 -14.80 20.69
C GLU A 129 14.13 -15.13 21.81
N ALA A 130 13.14 -14.26 22.02
CA ALA A 130 12.07 -14.45 23.00
C ALA A 130 11.19 -15.69 22.72
N ASN A 131 11.22 -16.23 21.49
CA ASN A 131 10.44 -17.41 21.12
C ASN A 131 11.09 -18.72 21.61
N GLY A 132 12.36 -18.69 22.03
CA GLY A 132 13.07 -19.86 22.57
C GLY A 132 13.59 -20.84 21.50
N GLU A 133 13.61 -20.45 20.23
CA GLU A 133 14.06 -21.28 19.10
C GLU A 133 15.43 -20.85 18.54
N ASP A 134 16.25 -20.16 19.34
CA ASP A 134 17.56 -19.61 18.97
C ASP A 134 17.50 -18.71 17.72
N ASN A 135 16.43 -17.91 17.58
CA ASN A 135 16.17 -17.04 16.43
C ASN A 135 16.11 -17.78 15.08
N ARG A 136 15.84 -19.10 15.08
CA ARG A 136 15.72 -19.91 13.84
C ARG A 136 14.36 -19.76 13.16
N ASP A 137 13.31 -19.49 13.93
CA ASP A 137 11.93 -19.36 13.48
C ASP A 137 11.66 -18.01 12.79
N GLY A 138 10.60 -17.93 11.98
CA GLY A 138 10.23 -16.72 11.22
C GLY A 138 11.00 -16.50 9.91
N GLU A 139 10.50 -15.58 9.08
CA GLU A 139 11.05 -15.24 7.76
C GLU A 139 12.41 -14.54 7.87
N ASN A 140 13.39 -14.90 7.02
CA ASN A 140 14.70 -14.25 6.96
C ASN A 140 14.76 -13.10 5.94
N HIS A 141 13.85 -13.09 4.97
CA HIS A 141 13.80 -12.12 3.88
C HIS A 141 12.62 -11.15 4.04
N ASN A 142 12.63 -10.33 5.09
CA ASN A 142 11.51 -9.43 5.39
C ASN A 142 11.33 -8.27 4.42
N ARG A 143 12.33 -7.99 3.57
CA ARG A 143 12.38 -6.80 2.70
C ARG A 143 12.22 -5.49 3.50
N SER A 144 12.79 -5.46 4.70
CA SER A 144 12.81 -4.30 5.59
C SER A 144 14.03 -3.40 5.34
N TRP A 145 14.02 -2.22 5.96
CA TRP A 145 15.19 -1.35 6.03
C TRP A 145 15.16 -0.54 7.33
N ASN A 146 16.19 -0.69 8.15
CA ASN A 146 16.27 -0.05 9.47
C ASN A 146 16.48 1.48 9.47
N CYS A 147 16.56 2.09 8.28
CA CYS A 147 16.74 3.53 8.06
C CYS A 147 18.05 4.12 8.62
N GLY A 148 19.04 3.27 8.95
CA GLY A 148 20.38 3.70 9.38
C GLY A 148 20.79 3.21 10.78
N ALA A 149 19.84 2.80 11.62
CA ALA A 149 20.10 2.27 12.96
C ALA A 149 19.27 1.00 13.18
N GLU A 150 19.80 -0.03 13.82
CA GLU A 150 19.03 -1.24 14.14
C GLU A 150 18.26 -1.06 15.45
N GLY A 151 16.94 -1.18 15.42
CA GLY A 151 16.07 -1.04 16.59
C GLY A 151 15.88 0.41 17.05
N GLU A 152 15.68 0.58 18.36
CA GLU A 152 15.47 1.88 19.00
C GLU A 152 16.68 2.82 18.80
N THR A 153 16.41 4.11 18.61
CA THR A 153 17.45 5.11 18.37
C THR A 153 16.97 6.50 18.79
N ASP A 154 17.90 7.35 19.21
CA ASP A 154 17.66 8.76 19.51
C ASP A 154 18.11 9.69 18.36
N ASP A 155 18.58 9.13 17.22
CA ASP A 155 19.01 9.94 16.08
C ASP A 155 17.79 10.58 15.39
N PRO A 156 17.62 11.92 15.47
CA PRO A 156 16.44 12.59 14.95
C PRO A 156 16.29 12.43 13.44
N ALA A 157 17.39 12.29 12.68
CA ALA A 157 17.33 12.11 11.24
C ALA A 157 16.79 10.72 10.87
N VAL A 158 17.16 9.68 11.63
CA VAL A 158 16.62 8.33 11.46
C VAL A 158 15.15 8.28 11.85
N LEU A 159 14.76 8.92 12.95
CA LEU A 159 13.38 8.96 13.42
C LEU A 159 12.45 9.68 12.42
N GLU A 160 12.89 10.83 11.87
CA GLU A 160 12.14 11.56 10.84
C GLU A 160 11.96 10.71 9.57
N LEU A 161 13.03 10.04 9.12
CA LEU A 161 12.99 9.16 7.96
C LEU A 161 12.05 7.97 8.18
N ARG A 162 12.08 7.33 9.36
CA ARG A 162 11.16 6.24 9.71
C ARG A 162 9.70 6.69 9.70
N ALA A 163 9.42 7.84 10.31
CA ALA A 163 8.07 8.43 10.30
C ALA A 163 7.58 8.69 8.85
N ARG A 164 8.46 9.22 8.00
CA ARG A 164 8.19 9.44 6.57
C ARG A 164 7.93 8.12 5.83
N GLN A 165 8.73 7.09 6.08
CA GLN A 165 8.55 5.76 5.49
C GLN A 165 7.21 5.13 5.88
N MET A 166 6.80 5.21 7.15
CA MET A 166 5.50 4.70 7.57
C MET A 166 4.35 5.43 6.85
N ARG A 167 4.44 6.76 6.74
CA ARG A 167 3.47 7.55 5.95
C ARG A 167 3.46 7.16 4.48
N ASN A 168 4.63 6.94 3.87
CA ASN A 168 4.74 6.45 2.49
C ASN A 168 4.01 5.12 2.30
N PHE A 169 4.23 4.14 3.17
CA PHE A 169 3.57 2.84 3.09
C PHE A 169 2.05 2.94 3.24
N ILE A 170 1.58 3.68 4.25
CA ILE A 170 0.13 3.91 4.47
C ILE A 170 -0.50 4.61 3.27
N ALA A 171 0.15 5.65 2.75
CA ALA A 171 -0.36 6.39 1.61
C ALA A 171 -0.39 5.53 0.34
N THR A 172 0.71 4.82 0.01
CA THR A 172 0.73 3.89 -1.12
C THR A 172 -0.39 2.85 -1.00
N LEU A 173 -0.58 2.26 0.18
CA LEU A 173 -1.63 1.28 0.44
C LEU A 173 -3.03 1.84 0.17
N LEU A 174 -3.34 3.01 0.74
CA LEU A 174 -4.67 3.62 0.66
C LEU A 174 -4.96 4.32 -0.68
N LEU A 175 -3.94 4.62 -1.49
CA LEU A 175 -4.10 5.17 -2.84
C LEU A 175 -4.11 4.08 -3.94
N SER A 176 -3.70 2.85 -3.62
CA SER A 176 -3.70 1.74 -4.59
C SER A 176 -5.12 1.24 -4.90
N GLN A 177 -5.34 0.75 -6.12
CA GLN A 177 -6.56 0.03 -6.48
C GLN A 177 -6.58 -1.36 -5.83
N GLY A 178 -7.77 -1.83 -5.49
CA GLY A 178 -8.00 -3.07 -4.76
C GLY A 178 -8.52 -2.82 -3.35
N VAL A 179 -8.42 -3.81 -2.48
CA VAL A 179 -8.90 -3.73 -1.10
C VAL A 179 -7.70 -3.58 -0.16
N PRO A 180 -7.48 -2.41 0.46
CA PRO A 180 -6.39 -2.25 1.42
C PRO A 180 -6.71 -2.95 2.74
N MET A 181 -5.72 -3.65 3.30
CA MET A 181 -5.74 -4.22 4.65
C MET A 181 -4.62 -3.58 5.47
N ILE A 182 -5.01 -2.97 6.60
CA ILE A 182 -4.11 -2.37 7.59
C ILE A 182 -3.92 -3.39 8.71
N SER A 183 -2.68 -3.66 9.12
CA SER A 183 -2.41 -4.48 10.30
C SER A 183 -2.72 -3.67 11.55
N HIS A 184 -3.42 -4.28 12.50
CA HIS A 184 -3.85 -3.58 13.71
C HIS A 184 -2.67 -2.95 14.46
N GLY A 185 -2.82 -1.67 14.80
CA GLY A 185 -1.84 -0.89 15.55
C GLY A 185 -0.73 -0.28 14.70
N ASP A 186 -0.64 -0.57 13.41
CA ASP A 186 0.27 0.15 12.52
C ASP A 186 -0.08 1.66 12.45
N GLU A 187 -1.35 2.01 12.67
CA GLU A 187 -1.82 3.40 12.69
C GLU A 187 -1.23 4.25 13.84
N PHE A 188 -0.66 3.64 14.87
CA PHE A 188 0.07 4.32 15.95
C PHE A 188 1.47 3.72 16.17
N ALA A 189 2.04 3.10 15.12
CA ALA A 189 3.38 2.54 15.11
C ALA A 189 3.62 1.44 16.18
N ARG A 190 2.69 0.48 16.30
CA ARG A 190 2.88 -0.73 17.11
C ARG A 190 4.20 -1.40 16.75
N THR A 191 4.95 -1.83 17.77
CA THR A 191 6.22 -2.55 17.63
C THR A 191 6.15 -3.89 18.34
N GLN A 192 6.85 -4.87 17.79
CA GLN A 192 7.17 -6.16 18.40
C GLN A 192 8.68 -6.27 18.64
N LYS A 193 9.37 -5.12 18.76
CA LYS A 193 10.81 -4.98 19.01
C LYS A 193 11.70 -5.81 18.08
N GLY A 194 11.29 -5.92 16.81
CA GLY A 194 12.03 -6.71 15.82
C GLY A 194 11.75 -8.21 15.87
N ASN A 195 10.81 -8.67 16.70
CA ASN A 195 10.28 -10.02 16.57
C ASN A 195 9.30 -10.06 15.39
N ASN A 196 9.61 -10.86 14.38
CA ASN A 196 8.82 -10.97 13.16
C ASN A 196 7.91 -12.21 13.12
N ASN A 197 7.84 -12.94 14.24
CA ASN A 197 7.11 -14.19 14.38
C ASN A 197 6.61 -14.33 15.83
N ALA A 198 5.88 -13.34 16.31
CA ALA A 198 5.44 -13.29 17.71
C ALA A 198 4.26 -14.25 18.03
N TYR A 199 4.21 -15.41 17.37
CA TYR A 199 3.08 -16.36 17.42
C TYR A 199 2.85 -16.95 18.82
N CYS A 200 3.93 -17.11 19.61
CA CYS A 200 3.91 -17.69 20.96
C CYS A 200 4.03 -16.63 22.07
N GLN A 201 3.90 -15.34 21.72
CA GLN A 201 4.09 -14.23 22.65
C GLN A 201 2.72 -13.72 23.10
N ASP A 202 2.32 -14.11 24.31
CA ASP A 202 1.10 -13.64 25.02
C ASP A 202 1.50 -12.61 26.09
N ASN A 203 2.12 -11.49 25.67
CA ASN A 203 2.75 -10.51 26.56
C ASN A 203 2.94 -9.13 25.89
N GLU A 204 3.62 -8.20 26.56
CA GLU A 204 3.86 -6.82 26.12
C GLU A 204 4.53 -6.69 24.74
N LEU A 205 5.18 -7.75 24.24
CA LEU A 205 5.77 -7.77 22.90
C LEU A 205 4.70 -7.82 21.80
N SER A 206 3.58 -8.49 22.04
CA SER A 206 2.49 -8.60 21.07
C SER A 206 1.30 -7.71 21.42
N TRP A 207 1.19 -7.24 22.67
CA TRP A 207 0.07 -6.40 23.13
C TRP A 207 0.03 -5.06 22.44
N VAL A 208 -1.19 -4.59 22.22
CA VAL A 208 -1.44 -3.26 21.69
C VAL A 208 -1.28 -2.26 22.84
N HIS A 209 -0.23 -1.46 22.76
CA HIS A 209 -0.03 -0.31 23.63
C HIS A 209 -0.84 0.86 23.10
N TRP A 210 -2.00 1.12 23.71
CA TRP A 210 -2.89 2.20 23.27
C TRP A 210 -2.29 3.57 23.60
N PRO A 211 -2.33 4.53 22.66
CA PRO A 211 -1.94 5.91 22.94
C PRO A 211 -2.93 6.56 23.94
N ASP A 212 -2.45 7.41 24.84
CA ASP A 212 -3.36 8.20 25.68
C ASP A 212 -4.11 9.26 24.87
N ALA A 213 -5.07 9.95 25.50
CA ALA A 213 -5.90 10.99 24.88
C ALA A 213 -5.09 12.14 24.25
N GLU A 214 -3.82 12.35 24.66
CA GLU A 214 -2.91 13.35 24.08
C GLU A 214 -1.99 12.78 22.97
N GLY A 215 -2.15 11.51 22.59
CA GLY A 215 -1.36 10.87 21.53
C GLY A 215 0.06 10.43 21.93
N SER A 216 0.49 10.73 23.16
CA SER A 216 1.64 10.11 23.83
C SER A 216 1.15 8.89 24.61
N GLY A 217 1.78 7.72 24.48
CA GLY A 217 1.33 6.49 25.14
C GLY A 217 1.21 6.56 26.67
N ALA A 218 0.35 5.68 27.19
CA ALA A 218 0.05 5.41 28.60
C ALA A 218 1.24 5.45 29.56
N GLU A 219 0.98 6.07 30.71
CA GLU A 219 1.74 6.04 31.95
C GLU A 219 2.28 4.62 32.25
N GLY A 220 3.59 4.42 32.09
CA GLY A 220 4.24 3.14 32.41
C GLY A 220 5.62 2.91 31.83
N SER A 221 6.03 3.66 30.80
CA SER A 221 7.44 3.74 30.38
C SER A 221 7.98 5.14 30.70
N ASP A 222 8.99 5.19 31.57
CA ASP A 222 9.77 6.38 31.89
C ASP A 222 10.50 6.89 30.62
N SER A 223 9.81 7.65 29.79
CA SER A 223 10.38 8.61 28.85
C SER A 223 9.25 9.51 28.36
N GLY A 224 9.29 10.79 28.75
CA GLY A 224 8.13 11.68 28.72
C GLY A 224 7.94 12.54 27.48
N GLY A 225 6.85 13.32 27.54
CA GLY A 225 6.66 14.55 26.77
C GLY A 225 6.10 14.36 25.36
N SER A 226 4.96 14.99 25.11
CA SER A 226 4.25 15.17 23.83
C SER A 226 5.04 15.96 22.74
N GLY A 227 6.37 15.84 22.72
CA GLY A 227 7.30 16.47 21.78
C GLY A 227 8.58 15.66 21.53
N ASP A 228 8.56 14.34 21.76
CA ASP A 228 9.74 13.46 21.84
C ASP A 228 10.27 12.89 20.52
N GLY A 229 9.72 13.30 19.37
CA GLY A 229 10.22 12.83 18.06
C GLY A 229 10.01 11.34 17.80
N ARG A 230 9.16 10.65 18.59
CA ARG A 230 8.83 9.24 18.31
C ARG A 230 8.19 9.08 16.93
N PRO A 231 8.56 8.06 16.14
CA PRO A 231 8.11 7.94 14.74
C PRO A 231 6.59 7.85 14.56
N GLY A 232 5.84 7.47 15.60
CA GLY A 232 4.38 7.32 15.58
C GLY A 232 3.58 8.59 15.82
N ALA A 233 4.21 9.71 16.21
CA ALA A 233 3.49 10.96 16.50
C ALA A 233 2.72 11.44 15.25
N GLY A 234 1.41 11.67 15.39
CA GLY A 234 0.52 12.11 14.30
C GLY A 234 0.18 11.04 13.25
N LEU A 235 0.72 9.82 13.35
CA LEU A 235 0.48 8.76 12.36
C LEU A 235 -0.99 8.30 12.32
N LEU A 236 -1.68 8.34 13.46
CA LEU A 236 -3.09 7.97 13.56
C LEU A 236 -3.98 8.94 12.77
N ASP A 237 -3.72 10.24 12.93
CA ASP A 237 -4.48 11.27 12.23
C ASP A 237 -4.15 11.29 10.74
N PHE A 238 -2.89 11.06 10.37
CA PHE A 238 -2.51 10.82 8.98
C PHE A 238 -3.25 9.61 8.38
N THR A 239 -3.28 8.48 9.09
CA THR A 239 -3.98 7.27 8.67
C THR A 239 -5.47 7.53 8.48
N ARG A 240 -6.10 8.24 9.43
CA ARG A 240 -7.51 8.66 9.34
C ARG A 240 -7.73 9.53 8.11
N ALA A 241 -6.88 10.52 7.86
CA ALA A 241 -7.00 11.40 6.71
C ALA A 241 -6.89 10.62 5.39
N MET A 242 -5.95 9.68 5.28
CA MET A 242 -5.82 8.81 4.10
C MET A 242 -7.03 7.89 3.90
N VAL A 243 -7.63 7.38 5.00
CA VAL A 243 -8.88 6.59 4.93
C VAL A 243 -10.04 7.44 4.42
N TRP A 244 -10.18 8.68 4.90
CA TRP A 244 -11.21 9.61 4.41
C TRP A 244 -10.97 9.99 2.96
N LEU A 245 -9.75 10.34 2.56
CA LEU A 245 -9.39 10.61 1.17
C LEU A 245 -9.81 9.44 0.26
N ARG A 246 -9.45 8.20 0.61
CA ARG A 246 -9.87 7.02 -0.15
C ARG A 246 -11.40 6.87 -0.19
N LYS A 247 -12.07 7.12 0.93
CA LYS A 247 -13.53 6.94 1.08
C LYS A 247 -14.34 8.00 0.33
N ASP A 248 -13.81 9.21 0.20
CA ASP A 248 -14.52 10.32 -0.42
C ASP A 248 -14.27 10.37 -1.94
N HIS A 249 -13.21 9.73 -2.42
CA HIS A 249 -12.82 9.71 -3.83
C HIS A 249 -12.96 8.32 -4.48
N PRO A 250 -14.04 8.06 -5.25
CA PRO A 250 -14.23 6.85 -6.05
C PRO A 250 -13.06 6.46 -6.98
N VAL A 251 -12.23 7.40 -7.43
CA VAL A 251 -11.10 7.12 -8.32
C VAL A 251 -10.07 6.17 -7.70
N PHE A 252 -9.98 6.08 -6.37
CA PHE A 252 -9.12 5.12 -5.66
C PHE A 252 -9.79 3.76 -5.39
N ARG A 253 -11.10 3.66 -5.61
CA ARG A 253 -11.93 2.49 -5.30
C ARG A 253 -12.64 1.95 -6.54
N ARG A 254 -11.94 1.94 -7.67
CA ARG A 254 -12.52 1.51 -8.93
C ARG A 254 -12.92 0.03 -8.87
N ARG A 255 -14.06 -0.26 -9.46
CA ARG A 255 -14.57 -1.62 -9.68
C ARG A 255 -13.98 -2.23 -10.95
N ARG A 256 -13.43 -1.44 -11.87
CA ARG A 256 -12.78 -1.92 -13.10
C ARG A 256 -11.32 -1.48 -13.14
N PHE A 257 -10.51 -2.25 -13.84
CA PHE A 257 -9.13 -1.87 -14.12
C PHE A 257 -9.08 -0.62 -14.99
N PHE A 258 -7.97 0.11 -14.89
CA PHE A 258 -7.66 1.18 -15.82
C PHE A 258 -7.39 0.61 -17.22
N HIS A 259 -7.72 1.37 -18.25
CA HIS A 259 -7.50 0.96 -19.65
C HIS A 259 -6.33 1.69 -20.33
N GLY A 260 -5.94 2.86 -19.81
CA GLY A 260 -4.89 3.69 -20.41
C GLY A 260 -5.30 4.25 -21.78
N ARG A 261 -6.60 4.42 -22.01
CA ARG A 261 -7.16 4.95 -23.26
C ARG A 261 -8.18 6.05 -22.97
N PRO A 262 -8.34 7.04 -23.86
CA PRO A 262 -9.42 8.01 -23.77
C PRO A 262 -10.78 7.30 -23.64
N VAL A 263 -11.64 7.82 -22.76
CA VAL A 263 -12.99 7.27 -22.54
C VAL A 263 -14.01 8.13 -23.28
N GLU A 264 -14.80 7.54 -24.18
CA GLU A 264 -15.84 8.25 -24.91
C GLU A 264 -16.87 8.90 -23.97
N GLY A 265 -17.17 10.18 -24.18
CA GLY A 265 -18.15 10.93 -23.38
C GLY A 265 -17.59 11.67 -22.18
N THR A 266 -16.26 11.75 -22.01
CA THR A 266 -15.62 12.69 -21.07
C THR A 266 -15.47 14.08 -21.70
N HIS A 267 -15.51 15.13 -20.88
CA HIS A 267 -15.31 16.51 -21.36
C HIS A 267 -13.85 16.82 -21.73
N ASP A 268 -12.92 16.12 -21.08
CA ASP A 268 -11.48 16.15 -21.39
C ASP A 268 -11.19 14.83 -22.14
N GLU A 269 -10.68 14.85 -23.38
CA GLU A 269 -10.31 13.66 -24.17
C GLU A 269 -9.12 12.85 -23.58
N LEU A 270 -8.87 13.02 -22.28
CA LEU A 270 -7.78 12.40 -21.52
C LEU A 270 -8.10 10.93 -21.22
N SER A 271 -7.04 10.12 -21.15
CA SER A 271 -7.12 8.74 -20.68
C SER A 271 -7.56 8.65 -19.21
N ASP A 272 -7.97 7.47 -18.79
CA ASP A 272 -8.32 7.21 -17.40
C ASP A 272 -7.10 7.16 -16.45
N ILE A 273 -5.92 6.92 -17.01
CA ILE A 273 -4.62 6.95 -16.33
C ILE A 273 -3.52 7.42 -17.29
N ALA A 274 -2.52 8.13 -16.78
CA ALA A 274 -1.27 8.42 -17.48
C ALA A 274 -0.07 8.39 -16.53
N TRP A 275 1.12 8.09 -17.05
CA TRP A 275 2.34 7.93 -16.25
C TRP A 275 3.43 8.84 -16.78
N PHE A 276 4.12 9.57 -15.89
CA PHE A 276 5.15 10.54 -16.27
C PHE A 276 6.46 10.30 -15.55
N THR A 277 7.56 10.63 -16.24
CA THR A 277 8.87 10.81 -15.61
C THR A 277 8.84 12.05 -14.70
N PRO A 278 9.82 12.23 -13.80
CA PRO A 278 9.93 13.45 -12.99
C PRO A 278 9.97 14.74 -13.84
N GLU A 279 10.46 14.68 -15.08
CA GLU A 279 10.47 15.83 -15.99
C GLU A 279 9.10 16.14 -16.63
N GLY A 280 8.04 15.43 -16.25
CA GLY A 280 6.67 15.66 -16.74
C GLY A 280 6.41 15.10 -18.14
N ARG A 281 7.29 14.24 -18.67
CA ARG A 281 7.11 13.55 -19.96
C ARG A 281 6.42 12.22 -19.74
N GLU A 282 5.50 11.85 -20.62
CA GLU A 282 4.86 10.53 -20.54
C GLU A 282 5.91 9.41 -20.66
N MET A 283 5.79 8.38 -19.80
CA MET A 283 6.77 7.31 -19.71
C MET A 283 6.75 6.43 -20.95
N THR A 284 7.91 6.21 -21.54
CA THR A 284 8.11 5.25 -22.63
C THR A 284 8.49 3.87 -22.10
N GLN A 285 8.43 2.84 -22.95
CA GLN A 285 8.91 1.50 -22.59
C GLN A 285 10.36 1.48 -22.07
N ARG A 286 11.20 2.42 -22.55
CA ARG A 286 12.59 2.53 -22.14
C ARG A 286 12.71 3.05 -20.70
N ASP A 287 11.83 3.95 -20.31
CA ASP A 287 11.77 4.49 -18.94
C ASP A 287 11.31 3.40 -17.96
N TRP A 288 10.31 2.59 -18.34
CA TRP A 288 9.84 1.43 -17.56
C TRP A 288 10.92 0.38 -17.30
N ASN A 289 11.78 0.14 -18.30
CA ASN A 289 12.85 -0.85 -18.22
C ASN A 289 14.14 -0.30 -17.58
N SER A 290 14.17 0.98 -17.22
CA SER A 290 15.36 1.62 -16.66
C SER A 290 15.61 1.14 -15.22
N ALA A 291 16.74 0.49 -15.01
CA ALA A 291 17.11 -0.02 -13.69
C ALA A 291 17.33 1.07 -12.63
N GLN A 292 17.61 2.30 -13.06
CA GLN A 292 17.91 3.44 -12.20
C GLN A 292 16.65 4.26 -11.86
N ALA A 293 15.53 3.98 -12.52
CA ALA A 293 14.30 4.70 -12.28
C ALA A 293 13.75 4.36 -10.90
N SER A 294 13.57 5.38 -10.07
CA SER A 294 13.10 5.30 -8.68
C SER A 294 12.03 6.35 -8.37
N ALA A 295 11.54 7.03 -9.41
CA ALA A 295 10.58 8.11 -9.28
C ALA A 295 9.65 8.18 -10.49
N LEU A 296 8.38 8.49 -10.25
CA LEU A 296 7.37 8.65 -11.30
C LEU A 296 6.21 9.52 -10.80
N THR A 297 5.41 10.02 -11.75
CA THR A 297 4.10 10.62 -11.47
C THR A 297 3.00 9.80 -12.12
N VAL A 298 1.89 9.58 -11.43
CA VAL A 298 0.69 8.94 -11.97
C VAL A 298 -0.44 9.95 -11.99
N PHE A 299 -1.06 10.16 -13.15
CA PHE A 299 -2.32 10.88 -13.27
C PHE A 299 -3.49 9.89 -13.22
N LEU A 300 -4.46 10.15 -12.34
CA LEU A 300 -5.71 9.43 -12.25
C LEU A 300 -6.85 10.39 -12.62
N ASN A 301 -7.61 10.03 -13.65
CA ASN A 301 -8.67 10.87 -14.17
C ASN A 301 -10.03 10.53 -13.56
N GLY A 302 -10.49 11.33 -12.61
CA GLY A 302 -11.79 11.12 -11.96
C GLY A 302 -13.01 11.37 -12.87
N ASN A 303 -12.83 12.03 -14.03
CA ASN A 303 -13.88 12.17 -15.04
C ASN A 303 -14.05 10.90 -15.92
N ALA A 304 -13.07 10.00 -15.92
CA ALA A 304 -13.00 8.82 -16.80
C ALA A 304 -13.26 7.50 -16.05
N ILE A 305 -14.11 7.53 -15.02
CA ILE A 305 -14.58 6.33 -14.33
C ILE A 305 -15.63 5.64 -15.21
N SER A 306 -15.25 4.49 -15.78
CA SER A 306 -16.06 3.79 -16.79
C SER A 306 -17.21 2.95 -16.22
N GLU A 307 -17.15 2.58 -14.94
CA GLU A 307 -18.24 1.84 -14.30
C GLU A 307 -19.41 2.75 -13.87
N PRO A 308 -20.66 2.31 -14.11
CA PRO A 308 -21.80 2.99 -13.55
C PRO A 308 -21.98 2.69 -12.06
N GLY A 309 -22.65 3.61 -11.37
CA GLY A 309 -23.13 3.44 -10.00
C GLY A 309 -24.20 2.36 -9.86
N ALA A 310 -24.67 2.16 -8.63
CA ALA A 310 -25.62 1.10 -8.30
C ALA A 310 -26.97 1.22 -9.05
N ARG A 311 -27.31 2.42 -9.54
CA ARG A 311 -28.54 2.72 -10.28
C ARG A 311 -28.27 3.04 -11.76
N GLY A 312 -27.07 2.77 -12.27
CA GLY A 312 -26.70 3.08 -13.64
C GLY A 312 -26.18 4.50 -13.85
N GLU A 313 -26.03 5.30 -12.79
CA GLU A 313 -25.58 6.69 -12.87
C GLU A 313 -24.08 6.78 -13.22
N ARG A 314 -23.69 7.84 -13.94
CA ARG A 314 -22.27 8.15 -14.18
C ARG A 314 -21.62 8.54 -12.85
N ILE A 315 -20.46 7.95 -12.56
CA ILE A 315 -19.61 8.34 -11.44
C ILE A 315 -18.58 9.33 -11.95
N VAL A 316 -18.43 10.44 -11.25
CA VAL A 316 -17.41 11.47 -11.50
C VAL A 316 -16.74 11.78 -10.18
N ASP A 317 -15.44 12.06 -10.24
CA ASP A 317 -14.59 12.37 -9.10
C ASP A 317 -13.52 13.38 -9.53
N ASP A 318 -12.84 13.95 -8.54
CA ASP A 318 -11.66 14.79 -8.74
C ASP A 318 -10.53 14.01 -9.40
N SER A 319 -9.65 14.73 -10.10
CA SER A 319 -8.47 14.14 -10.72
C SER A 319 -7.26 14.29 -9.81
N PHE A 320 -6.36 13.31 -9.85
CA PHE A 320 -5.20 13.27 -8.94
C PHE A 320 -3.89 13.09 -9.69
N LEU A 321 -2.82 13.71 -9.18
CA LEU A 321 -1.44 13.34 -9.48
C LEU A 321 -0.82 12.72 -8.24
N LEU A 322 -0.27 11.53 -8.38
CA LEU A 322 0.50 10.84 -7.34
C LEU A 322 1.98 10.90 -7.72
N MET A 323 2.78 11.67 -7.00
CA MET A 323 4.21 11.87 -7.25
C MET A 323 5.03 11.04 -6.27
N PHE A 324 5.65 9.97 -6.76
CA PHE A 324 6.46 9.07 -5.94
C PHE A 324 7.94 9.38 -6.14
N ASN A 325 8.64 9.76 -5.07
CA ASN A 325 10.09 9.82 -5.01
C ASN A 325 10.64 8.72 -4.10
N ALA A 326 10.94 7.55 -4.66
CA ALA A 326 11.64 6.49 -3.93
C ALA A 326 13.17 6.62 -4.03
N SER A 327 13.71 7.72 -4.59
CA SER A 327 15.16 7.97 -4.60
C SER A 327 15.67 8.33 -3.19
N PRO A 328 16.93 7.98 -2.85
CA PRO A 328 17.60 8.49 -1.65
C PRO A 328 18.05 9.97 -1.78
N LYS A 329 17.56 10.69 -2.80
CA LYS A 329 17.89 12.08 -3.07
C LYS A 329 16.62 12.88 -3.34
N PRO A 330 16.61 14.19 -3.04
CA PRO A 330 15.56 15.07 -3.51
C PRO A 330 15.53 15.10 -5.04
N LEU A 331 14.33 15.17 -5.62
CA LEU A 331 14.10 15.25 -7.06
C LEU A 331 13.04 16.32 -7.37
N ASP A 332 13.22 17.00 -8.50
CA ASP A 332 12.23 17.94 -9.02
C ASP A 332 11.23 17.22 -9.92
N PHE A 333 9.95 17.45 -9.65
CA PHE A 333 8.82 16.96 -10.42
C PHE A 333 8.15 18.11 -11.16
N VAL A 334 7.97 17.96 -12.47
CA VAL A 334 7.20 18.91 -13.29
C VAL A 334 5.73 18.49 -13.28
N VAL A 335 4.84 19.42 -12.94
CA VAL A 335 3.39 19.21 -13.01
C VAL A 335 2.97 19.08 -14.49
N PRO A 336 2.35 17.95 -14.93
CA PRO A 336 1.99 17.76 -16.34
C PRO A 336 1.07 18.85 -16.89
N VAL A 337 1.43 19.42 -18.05
CA VAL A 337 0.79 20.63 -18.59
C VAL A 337 -0.62 20.41 -19.16
N ASP A 338 -0.85 19.25 -19.78
CA ASP A 338 -2.11 18.97 -20.50
C ASP A 338 -3.18 18.29 -19.63
N HIS A 339 -2.92 18.12 -18.33
CA HIS A 339 -3.76 17.32 -17.43
C HIS A 339 -4.51 18.17 -16.39
N GLY A 340 -4.39 19.51 -16.47
CA GLY A 340 -5.07 20.44 -15.56
C GLY A 340 -4.28 21.72 -15.38
N ARG A 341 -4.98 22.86 -15.32
CA ARG A 341 -4.33 24.19 -15.19
C ARG A 341 -3.74 24.43 -13.80
N GLN A 342 -4.49 24.07 -12.77
CA GLN A 342 -4.13 24.29 -11.38
C GLN A 342 -4.42 23.03 -10.56
N TRP A 343 -3.55 22.78 -9.60
CA TRP A 343 -3.56 21.64 -8.70
C TRP A 343 -3.36 22.11 -7.26
N GLN A 344 -3.87 21.35 -6.31
CA GLN A 344 -3.71 21.59 -4.87
C GLN A 344 -3.01 20.40 -4.23
N VAL A 345 -1.93 20.64 -3.47
CA VAL A 345 -1.28 19.58 -2.69
C VAL A 345 -2.20 19.20 -1.52
N VAL A 346 -2.58 17.93 -1.43
CA VAL A 346 -3.49 17.40 -0.39
C VAL A 346 -2.85 16.33 0.49
N VAL A 347 -1.74 15.75 0.05
CA VAL A 347 -0.89 14.89 0.88
C VAL A 347 0.57 15.20 0.58
N ASP A 348 1.40 15.28 1.61
CA ASP A 348 2.85 15.37 1.51
C ASP A 348 3.48 14.65 2.71
N THR A 349 3.96 13.44 2.46
CA THR A 349 4.54 12.55 3.49
C THR A 349 5.82 13.09 4.15
N SER A 350 6.48 14.08 3.54
CA SER A 350 7.65 14.74 4.12
C SER A 350 7.29 15.63 5.30
N ARG A 351 6.03 16.07 5.38
CA ARG A 351 5.50 16.82 6.52
C ARG A 351 5.30 15.90 7.72
N THR A 352 5.35 16.49 8.91
CA THR A 352 5.09 15.78 10.18
C THR A 352 3.63 15.33 10.29
N ASP A 353 2.68 16.19 9.89
CA ASP A 353 1.24 15.89 9.82
C ASP A 353 0.85 15.06 8.58
N GLY A 354 1.71 15.04 7.54
CA GLY A 354 1.50 14.35 6.28
C GLY A 354 0.39 14.93 5.38
N VAL A 355 -0.46 15.80 5.92
CA VAL A 355 -1.58 16.46 5.24
C VAL A 355 -1.40 17.97 5.39
N PRO A 356 -1.27 18.74 4.29
CA PRO A 356 -1.16 20.19 4.37
C PRO A 356 -2.39 20.84 5.02
N PRO A 357 -2.24 22.00 5.71
CA PRO A 357 -3.37 22.79 6.19
C PRO A 357 -4.29 23.19 5.03
N ASP A 358 -5.61 23.17 5.25
CA ASP A 358 -6.58 23.58 4.24
C ASP A 358 -6.68 25.12 4.15
N PRO A 359 -6.53 25.73 2.94
CA PRO A 359 -6.21 25.11 1.66
C PRO A 359 -4.71 24.83 1.49
N GLY A 360 -4.39 23.60 1.10
CA GLY A 360 -3.04 23.20 0.71
C GLY A 360 -2.46 24.03 -0.43
N THR A 361 -1.13 23.97 -0.60
CA THR A 361 -0.39 24.76 -1.59
C THR A 361 -0.93 24.54 -3.00
N LYS A 362 -1.23 25.62 -3.71
CA LYS A 362 -1.67 25.58 -5.12
C LYS A 362 -0.46 25.69 -6.05
N VAL A 363 -0.45 24.87 -7.09
CA VAL A 363 0.60 24.81 -8.12
C VAL A 363 -0.04 24.79 -9.50
N GLN A 364 0.62 25.36 -10.49
CA GLN A 364 0.15 25.43 -11.87
C GLN A 364 0.74 24.29 -12.71
N ALA A 365 0.09 23.98 -13.81
CA ALA A 365 0.68 23.15 -14.86
C ALA A 365 2.04 23.72 -15.31
N GLY A 366 3.07 22.87 -15.39
CA GLY A 366 4.44 23.26 -15.73
C GLY A 366 5.28 23.74 -14.54
N ASP A 367 4.70 23.96 -13.37
CA ASP A 367 5.46 24.28 -12.16
C ASP A 367 6.34 23.08 -11.76
N ARG A 368 7.42 23.38 -11.02
CA ARG A 368 8.33 22.38 -10.44
C ARG A 368 8.08 22.27 -8.94
N LEU A 369 7.84 21.06 -8.46
CA LEU A 369 7.85 20.72 -7.04
C LEU A 369 9.08 19.88 -6.72
N THR A 370 9.87 20.31 -5.75
CA THR A 370 10.95 19.49 -5.20
C THR A 370 10.36 18.57 -4.14
N LEU A 371 10.40 17.26 -4.39
CA LEU A 371 10.11 16.24 -3.39
C LEU A 371 11.42 15.84 -2.73
N VAL A 372 11.48 15.85 -1.39
CA VAL A 372 12.64 15.35 -0.64
C VAL A 372 12.86 13.87 -0.89
N ASP A 373 14.00 13.34 -0.47
CA ASP A 373 14.28 11.91 -0.57
C ASP A 373 13.15 11.08 0.06
N ARG A 374 12.85 9.94 -0.56
CA ARG A 374 11.93 8.96 -0.01
C ARG A 374 10.58 9.57 0.43
N SER A 375 9.91 10.27 -0.47
CA SER A 375 8.65 10.95 -0.20
C SER A 375 7.62 10.76 -1.31
N LEU A 376 6.36 10.88 -0.93
CA LEU A 376 5.19 10.92 -1.78
C LEU A 376 4.43 12.23 -1.57
N ALA A 377 4.00 12.85 -2.67
CA ALA A 377 3.05 13.95 -2.69
C ALA A 377 1.81 13.59 -3.54
N VAL A 378 0.63 14.03 -3.10
CA VAL A 378 -0.64 13.89 -3.83
C VAL A 378 -1.19 15.26 -4.12
N LEU A 379 -1.49 15.50 -5.39
CA LEU A 379 -2.11 16.73 -5.86
C LEU A 379 -3.52 16.41 -6.36
N GLN A 380 -4.47 17.28 -6.07
CA GLN A 380 -5.87 17.18 -6.44
C GLN A 380 -6.25 18.33 -7.38
N ARG A 381 -7.04 18.00 -8.39
CA ARG A 381 -7.72 18.94 -9.29
C ARG A 381 -9.22 18.70 -9.16
N PRO A 382 -9.95 19.60 -8.47
CA PRO A 382 -11.40 19.53 -8.36
C PRO A 382 -12.08 19.53 -9.74
N VAL A 383 -13.17 18.78 -9.88
CA VAL A 383 -14.04 18.80 -11.10
C VAL A 383 -14.82 20.10 -11.24
#